data_AF-A0AB35HCL3-F1
#
_entry.id   AF-A0AB35HCL3-F1
#
_cell.length_a   1.000
_cell.length_b   1.000
_cell.length_c   1.000
_cell.angle_alpha   90.00
_cell.angle_beta   90.00
_cell.angle_gamma   90.00
#
_symmetry.space_group_name_H-M   'P 1'
#
loop_
_entity.id
_entity.type
_entity.pdbx_description
1 polymer ?
#
loop_
_entity_poly.entity_id
_entity_poly.type
_entity_poly.pdbx_seq_one_letter_code
_entity_poly.pdbx_strand_id
1 'polypeptide(L)' 'VVVNYQDRLVRFGFEMIETICQANDVELVVINQTDNVDPNSELVEDVLSIITVFSAKLYGKRSHQNARVIQESKK' A
#
# COMPACT_ATOMS: atom_id res chain seq x y z
N VAL A 1 4.15 -18.90 -0.04
CA VAL A 1 3.29 -17.79 0.42
C VAL A 1 2.22 -17.57 -0.63
N VAL A 2 0.95 -17.48 -0.23
CA VAL A 2 -0.15 -17.28 -1.18
C VAL A 2 -0.87 -15.99 -0.83
N VAL A 3 -1.02 -15.09 -1.81
CA VAL A 3 -1.70 -13.80 -1.64
C VAL A 3 -2.78 -13.63 -2.69
N ASN A 4 -3.84 -12.93 -2.30
CA ASN A 4 -4.96 -12.73 -3.21
C ASN A 4 -4.61 -11.75 -4.34
N TYR A 5 -3.89 -10.66 -4.03
CA TYR A 5 -3.42 -9.64 -4.98
C TYR A 5 -2.01 -9.20 -4.58
N GLN A 6 -1.22 -8.70 -5.55
CA GLN A 6 0.16 -8.23 -5.29
C GLN A 6 0.19 -7.08 -4.27
N ASP A 7 -0.71 -6.12 -4.40
CA ASP A 7 -0.82 -4.92 -3.58
C ASP A 7 -1.25 -5.21 -2.12
N ARG A 8 -1.87 -6.35 -1.87
CA ARG A 8 -2.20 -6.85 -0.53
C ARG A 8 -0.97 -7.32 0.24
N LEU A 9 0.09 -7.72 -0.47
CA LEU A 9 1.33 -8.12 0.16
C LEU A 9 2.14 -6.88 0.55
N VAL A 10 2.43 -6.03 -0.43
CA VAL A 10 3.18 -4.79 -0.26
C VAL A 10 2.77 -3.77 -1.30
N ARG A 11 2.74 -2.50 -0.89
CA ARG A 11 2.48 -1.39 -1.80
C ARG A 11 3.66 -1.05 -2.71
N PHE A 12 4.87 -1.15 -2.16
CA PHE A 12 6.13 -0.94 -2.87
C PHE A 12 7.13 -2.03 -2.48
N GLY A 13 8.06 -2.33 -3.37
CA GLY A 13 9.11 -3.32 -3.10
C GLY A 13 8.63 -4.76 -3.20
N PHE A 14 7.63 -5.06 -4.03
CA PHE A 14 7.21 -6.44 -4.29
C PHE A 14 8.38 -7.30 -4.80
N GLU A 15 9.17 -6.78 -5.75
CA GLU A 15 10.37 -7.44 -6.27
C GLU A 15 11.38 -7.79 -5.15
N MET A 16 11.49 -6.95 -4.12
CA MET A 16 12.34 -7.23 -2.96
C MET A 16 11.81 -8.41 -2.16
N ILE A 17 10.49 -8.45 -1.91
CA ILE A 17 9.86 -9.58 -1.21
C ILE A 17 9.98 -10.86 -2.03
N GLU A 18 9.76 -10.78 -3.34
CA GLU A 18 9.94 -11.90 -4.26
C GLU A 18 11.38 -12.43 -4.22
N THR A 19 12.38 -11.54 -4.28
CA THR A 19 13.80 -11.92 -4.18
C THR A 19 14.11 -12.61 -2.86
N ILE A 20 13.57 -12.10 -1.74
CA ILE A 20 13.74 -12.72 -0.43
C ILE A 20 13.07 -14.10 -0.39
N CYS A 21 11.86 -14.24 -0.94
CA CYS A 21 11.17 -15.52 -1.02
C CYS A 21 11.98 -16.54 -1.84
N GLN A 22 12.47 -16.15 -3.02
CA GLN A 22 13.34 -16.99 -3.86
C GLN A 22 14.62 -17.41 -3.15
N ALA A 23 15.28 -16.49 -2.44
CA ALA A 23 16.50 -16.79 -1.67
C ALA A 23 16.28 -17.78 -0.51
N ASN A 24 15.03 -18.01 -0.10
CA ASN A 24 14.66 -18.95 0.96
C ASN A 24 13.90 -20.18 0.42
N ASP A 25 13.95 -20.43 -0.89
CA ASP A 25 13.20 -21.51 -1.55
C ASP A 25 11.69 -21.47 -1.27
N VAL A 26 11.14 -20.26 -1.08
CA VAL A 26 9.71 -20.01 -0.87
C VAL A 26 9.08 -19.52 -2.16
N GLU A 27 8.09 -20.26 -2.65
CA GLU A 27 7.27 -19.81 -3.79
C GLU A 27 6.25 -18.75 -3.34
N LEU A 28 6.19 -17.64 -4.07
CA LEU A 28 5.19 -16.59 -3.89
C LEU A 28 4.13 -16.70 -4.98
N VAL A 29 2.89 -17.03 -4.61
CA VAL A 29 1.76 -17.24 -5.53
C VAL A 29 0.74 -16.12 -5.35
N VAL A 30 0.41 -15.41 -6.44
CA VAL A 30 -0.63 -14.39 -6.47
C VAL A 30 -1.86 -14.97 -7.18
N ILE A 31 -2.98 -15.13 -6.45
CA ILE A 31 -4.19 -15.82 -6.95
C ILE A 31 -4.94 -14.98 -7.98
N ASN A 32 -5.14 -13.69 -7.69
CA ASN A 32 -5.79 -12.75 -8.58
C ASN A 32 -4.76 -11.72 -9.04
N GLN A 33 -4.25 -11.90 -10.25
CA GLN A 33 -3.70 -10.79 -11.01
C GLN A 33 -4.91 -10.02 -11.54
N THR A 34 -5.37 -9.00 -10.81
CA THR A 34 -6.58 -8.28 -11.18
C THR A 34 -6.37 -7.46 -12.43
N ASP A 35 -6.97 -7.90 -13.53
CA ASP A 35 -7.26 -7.05 -14.68
C ASP A 35 -8.55 -6.21 -14.46
N ASN A 36 -9.20 -6.32 -13.28
CA ASN A 36 -10.57 -5.83 -13.02
C ASN A 36 -10.71 -4.74 -11.93
N VAL A 37 -9.62 -4.15 -11.44
CA VAL A 37 -9.68 -2.98 -10.55
C VAL A 37 -9.29 -1.75 -11.38
N ASP A 38 -10.06 -0.67 -11.29
CA ASP A 38 -9.67 0.60 -11.91
C ASP A 38 -8.31 1.02 -11.35
N PRO A 39 -7.24 1.04 -12.19
CA PRO A 39 -5.89 1.35 -11.72
C PRO A 39 -5.83 2.72 -11.04
N ASN A 40 -6.70 3.65 -11.43
CA ASN A 40 -6.75 4.98 -10.80
C ASN A 40 -7.26 4.92 -9.35
N SER A 41 -8.25 4.07 -9.07
CA SER A 41 -8.78 3.91 -7.72
C SER A 41 -7.72 3.37 -6.77
N GLU A 42 -6.97 2.37 -7.21
CA GLU A 42 -5.90 1.76 -6.43
C GLU A 42 -4.80 2.80 -6.12
N LEU A 43 -4.31 3.49 -7.16
CA LEU A 43 -3.31 4.54 -6.99
C LEU A 43 -3.74 5.64 -6.02
N VAL A 44 -5.02 6.04 -6.05
CA VAL A 44 -5.57 7.05 -5.12
C VAL A 44 -5.55 6.55 -3.68
N GLU A 45 -5.97 5.30 -3.43
CA GLU A 45 -5.91 4.70 -2.09
C GLU A 45 -4.47 4.63 -1.54
N ASP A 46 -3.50 4.47 -2.42
CA ASP A 46 -2.09 4.31 -2.05
C ASP A 46 -1.46 5.62 -1.66
N VAL A 47 -1.70 6.64 -2.47
CA VAL A 47 -1.28 8.01 -2.18
C VAL A 47 -1.94 8.47 -0.87
N LEU A 48 -3.22 8.20 -0.67
CA LEU A 48 -3.91 8.50 0.58
C LEU A 48 -3.29 7.79 1.79
N SER A 49 -2.90 6.52 1.62
CA SER A 49 -2.25 5.73 2.67
C SER A 49 -0.88 6.30 3.03
N ILE A 50 -0.08 6.69 2.03
CA ILE A 50 1.21 7.35 2.21
C ILE A 50 1.02 8.67 2.95
N ILE A 51 0.14 9.56 2.47
CA ILE A 51 -0.14 10.85 3.09
C ILE A 51 -0.53 10.66 4.55
N THR A 52 -1.43 9.72 4.84
CA THR A 52 -1.91 9.43 6.20
C THR A 52 -0.77 9.03 7.15
N VAL A 53 0.16 8.18 6.70
CA VAL A 53 1.30 7.74 7.51
C VAL A 53 2.27 8.90 7.75
N PHE A 54 2.60 9.67 6.70
CA PHE A 54 3.54 10.78 6.82
C PHE A 54 2.96 11.95 7.61
N SER A 55 1.69 12.29 7.43
CA SER A 55 1.01 13.35 8.19
C SER A 55 0.92 13.01 9.67
N ALA A 56 0.67 11.74 10.02
CA ALA A 56 0.68 11.28 11.40
C ALA A 56 2.08 11.34 12.03
N LYS A 57 3.15 11.08 11.26
CA LYS A 57 4.55 11.21 11.72
C LYS A 57 4.98 12.67 11.90
N LEU A 58 4.61 13.54 10.95
CA LEU A 58 4.99 14.96 10.98
C LEU A 58 4.24 15.75 12.06
N TYR A 59 2.93 15.55 12.17
CA TYR A 59 2.08 16.37 13.03
C TYR A 59 1.64 15.66 14.31
N GLY A 60 1.86 14.35 14.40
CA GLY A 60 1.32 13.50 15.47
C GLY A 60 -0.06 12.94 15.12
N LYS A 61 -0.27 11.65 15.43
CA LYS A 61 -1.48 10.89 15.04
C LYS A 61 -2.80 11.54 15.48
N ARG A 62 -2.83 12.24 16.62
CA ARG A 62 -4.01 12.90 17.18
C ARG A 62 -4.06 14.42 16.93
N SER A 63 -3.14 14.98 16.15
CA SER A 63 -3.12 16.42 15.88
C SER A 63 -4.28 16.85 14.99
N HIS A 64 -4.86 18.01 15.28
CA HIS A 64 -5.86 18.65 14.42
C HIS A 64 -5.31 18.92 13.02
N GLN A 65 -4.00 19.19 12.89
CA GLN A 65 -3.36 19.39 11.60
C GLN A 65 -3.32 18.10 10.77
N ASN A 66 -3.05 16.95 11.41
CA ASN A 66 -3.13 15.64 10.76
C ASN A 66 -4.55 15.38 10.21
N ALA A 67 -5.57 15.62 11.03
CA ALA A 67 -6.97 15.44 10.64
C ALA A 67 -7.35 16.33 9.45
N ARG A 68 -6.88 17.59 9.44
CA ARG A 68 -7.12 18.53 8.35
C ARG A 68 -6.48 18.09 7.05
N VAL A 69 -5.20 17.70 7.07
CA VAL A 69 -4.47 17.21 5.87
C VAL A 69 -5.18 15.99 5.29
N ILE A 70 -5.55 15.01 6.12
CA ILE A 70 -6.26 13.80 5.65
C ILE A 70 -7.64 14.16 5.04
N GLN A 71 -8.36 15.14 5.59
CA GLN A 71 -9.63 15.59 5.02
C GLN A 71 -9.47 16.33 3.69
N GLU A 72 -8.43 17.16 3.56
CA GLU A 72 -8.12 17.88 2.32
C GLU A 72 -7.68 16.93 1.21
N SER A 73 -6.91 15.88 1.53
CA SER A 73 -6.46 14.89 0.53
C SER A 73 -7.54 13.91 0.08
N LYS A 74 -8.66 13.82 0.80
CA LYS A 74 -9.83 12.98 0.45
C LYS A 74 -10.88 13.71 -0.38
N LYS A 75 -10.72 15.03 -0.59
CA LYS A 75 -11.58 15.83 -1.46
C LYS A 75 -11.15 15.69 -2.91
#